data_AF-A0A1V5WBD5-F1
#
_entry.id   AF-A0A1V5WBD5-F1
#
_cell.length_a   1.000
_cell.length_b   1.000
_cell.length_c   1.000
_cell.angle_alpha   90.00
_cell.angle_beta   90.00
_cell.angle_gamma   90.00
#
_symmetry.space_group_name_H-M   'P 1'
#
loop_
_entity.id
_entity.type
_entity.pdbx_description
1 polymer ?
#
loop_
_entity_poly.entity_id
_entity_poly.type
_entity_poly.pdbx_seq_one_letter_code
_entity_poly.pdbx_strand_id
1 'polypeptide(L)' 'MLLEVRDGGPGIAPELLPHVFDRFYRDAATEAAGFGLGLPIAKALVEGLHGVITIESWPEEGSAVRVRLPRLESPAADG' A
#
# COMPACT_ATOMS: atom_id res chain seq x y z
N MET A 1 -14.07 -2.62 -5.59
CA MET A 1 -14.06 -1.88 -4.31
C MET A 1 -12.77 -1.07 -4.23
N LEU A 2 -12.81 0.16 -3.73
CA LEU A 2 -11.63 0.99 -3.50
C LEU A 2 -11.51 1.29 -1.99
N LEU A 3 -10.34 1.03 -1.42
CA LEU A 3 -9.96 1.39 -0.06
C LEU A 3 -8.77 2.35 -0.14
N GLU A 4 -8.82 3.45 0.60
CA GLU A 4 -7.72 4.41 0.72
C GLU A 4 -7.37 4.57 2.21
N VAL A 5 -6.07 4.54 2.50
CA VAL A 5 -5.51 4.83 3.83
C VAL A 5 -4.59 6.03 3.68
N ARG A 6 -4.86 7.09 4.46
CA ARG A 6 -4.05 8.30 4.52
C ARG A 6 -3.43 8.47 5.89
N ASP A 7 -2.19 8.91 5.92
CA ASP A 7 -1.52 9.39 7.12
C ASP A 7 -1.11 10.87 6.95
N GLY A 8 -0.69 11.49 8.05
CA GLY A 8 -0.05 12.82 8.08
C GLY A 8 1.37 12.74 8.61
N GLY A 9 2.09 11.67 8.26
CA GLY A 9 3.49 11.47 8.64
C GLY A 9 4.46 12.34 7.81
N PRO A 10 5.78 12.09 7.90
CA PRO A 10 6.79 12.87 7.18
C PRO A 10 6.78 12.65 5.65
N GLY A 11 5.98 11.71 5.15
CA GLY A 11 6.02 11.28 3.76
C GLY A 11 7.23 10.40 3.43
N ILE A 12 7.43 10.16 2.14
CA ILE A 12 8.46 9.28 1.58
C ILE A 12 9.19 10.06 0.50
N ALA A 13 10.53 10.05 0.53
CA ALA A 13 11.33 10.70 -0.49
C ALA A 13 11.04 10.09 -1.89
N PRO A 14 10.90 10.91 -2.96
CA PRO A 14 10.50 10.44 -4.28
C PRO A 14 11.37 9.32 -4.85
N GLU A 15 12.66 9.31 -4.52
CA GLU A 15 13.64 8.32 -4.97
C GLU A 15 13.41 6.94 -4.35
N LEU A 16 12.73 6.89 -3.21
CA LEU A 16 12.44 5.66 -2.47
C LEU A 16 11.10 5.05 -2.90
N LEU A 17 10.16 5.84 -3.43
CA LEU A 17 8.82 5.39 -3.85
C LEU A 17 8.83 4.16 -4.78
N PRO A 18 9.74 4.02 -5.77
CA PRO A 18 9.80 2.81 -6.60
C PRO A 18 10.11 1.53 -5.82
N HIS A 19 10.71 1.65 -4.64
CA HIS A 19 11.25 0.54 -3.83
C HIS A 19 10.42 0.19 -2.61
N VAL A 20 9.38 0.97 -2.28
CA VAL A 20 8.57 0.76 -1.04
C VAL A 20 7.83 -0.57 -0.98
N PHE A 21 7.69 -1.26 -2.11
CA PHE A 21 7.12 -2.60 -2.20
C PHE A 21 8.17 -3.72 -2.27
N ASP A 22 9.46 -3.38 -2.23
CA ASP A 22 10.55 -4.35 -2.20
C ASP A 22 10.69 -4.94 -0.79
N ARG A 23 10.93 -6.26 -0.71
CA ARG A 23 11.11 -6.94 0.57
C ARG A 23 12.38 -6.47 1.26
N PHE A 24 12.28 -6.25 2.57
CA PHE A 24 13.39 -5.80 3.41
C PHE A 24 13.91 -4.39 3.08
N TYR A 25 13.26 -3.68 2.17
CA TYR A 25 13.60 -2.30 1.88
C TYR A 25 13.20 -1.42 3.05
N ARG A 26 14.14 -0.57 3.48
CA ARG A 26 13.94 0.42 4.52
C ARG A 26 14.71 1.66 4.14
N ASP A 27 14.11 2.81 4.38
CA ASP A 27 14.85 4.06 4.37
C ASP A 27 15.84 4.05 5.54
N ALA A 28 17.11 4.32 5.24
CA ALA A 28 18.16 4.40 6.24
C ALA A 28 17.99 5.62 7.17
N ALA A 29 17.26 6.65 6.73
CA ALA A 29 17.00 7.84 7.51
C ALA A 29 15.82 7.68 8.49
N THR A 30 14.98 6.66 8.33
CA THR A 30 13.84 6.46 9.22
C THR A 30 14.20 5.47 10.34
N GLU A 31 14.11 5.88 11.61
CA GLU A 31 14.21 4.96 12.78
C GLU A 31 12.96 4.07 12.96
N ALA A 32 12.17 3.86 11.90
CA ALA A 32 10.93 3.09 11.97
C ALA A 32 11.22 1.63 12.37
N ALA A 33 10.61 1.19 13.47
CA ALA A 33 10.69 -0.19 13.92
C ALA A 33 10.06 -1.13 12.88
N GLY A 34 10.84 -2.10 12.38
CA GLY A 34 10.35 -3.13 11.46
C GLY A 34 11.39 -3.66 10.49
N PHE A 35 11.02 -4.75 9.80
CA PHE A 35 11.87 -5.42 8.80
C PHE A 35 11.53 -5.03 7.36
N GLY A 36 10.75 -3.97 7.12
CA GLY A 36 10.36 -3.59 5.75
C GLY A 36 9.52 -4.64 5.03
N LEU A 37 8.60 -5.30 5.76
CA LEU A 37 7.79 -6.40 5.22
C LEU A 37 6.30 -6.06 5.06
N GLY A 38 5.81 -4.99 5.69
CA GLY A 38 4.38 -4.64 5.68
C GLY A 38 3.83 -4.39 4.27
N LEU A 39 4.40 -3.42 3.54
CA LEU A 39 3.97 -3.09 2.18
C LEU A 39 4.18 -4.24 1.17
N PRO A 40 5.33 -4.97 1.16
CA PRO A 40 5.49 -6.14 0.32
C PRO A 40 4.44 -7.24 0.56
N ILE A 41 4.06 -7.50 1.82
CA ILE A 41 3.01 -8.47 2.15
C ILE A 41 1.65 -7.95 1.65
N ALA A 42 1.33 -6.68 1.89
CA ALA A 42 0.09 -6.08 1.42
C ALA A 42 -0.04 -6.17 -0.11
N LYS A 43 1.04 -5.88 -0.85
CA LYS A 43 1.07 -6.02 -2.31
C LYS A 43 0.78 -7.46 -2.74
N ALA A 44 1.48 -8.43 -2.17
CA ALA A 44 1.27 -9.84 -2.51
C ALA A 44 -0.17 -10.31 -2.25
N LEU A 45 -0.78 -9.86 -1.15
CA LEU A 45 -2.19 -10.17 -0.83
C LEU A 45 -3.16 -9.52 -1.82
N VAL A 46 -2.97 -8.23 -2.11
CA VAL A 46 -3.83 -7.49 -3.05
C VAL A 46 -3.75 -8.07 -4.46
N GLU A 47 -2.53 -8.36 -4.94
CA GLU A 47 -2.32 -8.99 -6.24
C GLU A 47 -2.90 -10.41 -6.28
N GLY A 48 -2.75 -11.19 -5.20
CA GLY A 48 -3.37 -12.51 -5.06
C GLY A 48 -4.91 -12.49 -5.08
N LEU A 49 -5.52 -11.36 -4.74
CA LEU A 49 -6.96 -11.10 -4.86
C LEU A 49 -7.34 -10.47 -6.21
N HIS A 50 -6.44 -10.49 -7.21
CA HIS A 50 -6.60 -9.85 -8.51
C HIS A 50 -6.84 -8.34 -8.43
N GLY A 51 -6.32 -7.71 -7.37
CA GLY A 51 -6.40 -6.29 -7.14
C GLY A 51 -5.16 -5.52 -7.57
N VAL A 52 -5.19 -4.23 -7.30
CA VAL A 52 -4.09 -3.28 -7.54
C VAL A 52 -3.86 -2.49 -6.26
N ILE A 53 -2.60 -2.39 -5.83
CA ILE A 53 -2.17 -1.48 -4.76
C ILE A 53 -1.30 -0.38 -5.36
N THR A 54 -1.48 0.86 -4.91
CA THR A 54 -0.65 2.01 -5.28
C THR A 54 -0.37 2.85 -4.05
N ILE A 55 0.70 3.63 -4.10
CA ILE A 55 1.07 4.57 -3.06
C ILE A 55 1.50 5.88 -3.69
N GLU A 56 1.01 6.97 -3.12
CA GLU A 56 1.49 8.33 -3.35
C GLU A 56 1.97 8.88 -2.02
N SER A 57 2.99 9.73 -2.07
CA SER A 57 3.52 10.37 -0.87
C SER A 57 4.01 11.76 -1.21
N TRP A 58 3.86 12.65 -0.23
CA TRP A 58 4.21 14.06 -0.32
C TRP A 58 5.09 14.38 0.89
N PRO A 59 6.34 14.84 0.69
CA PRO A 59 7.23 15.21 1.79
C PRO A 59 6.55 16.19 2.75
N GLU A 60 6.64 15.93 4.05
CA GLU A 60 6.02 16.71 5.14
C GLU A 60 4.48 16.72 5.18
N GLU A 61 3.80 16.06 4.24
CA GLU A 61 2.33 16.01 4.15
C GLU A 61 1.75 14.60 4.37
N GLY A 62 2.60 13.56 4.32
CA GLY A 62 2.23 12.17 4.58
C GLY A 62 2.05 11.35 3.30
N SER A 63 1.39 10.20 3.44
CA SER A 63 1.19 9.25 2.33
C SER A 63 -0.26 8.80 2.17
N ALA A 64 -0.60 8.37 0.96
CA ALA A 64 -1.87 7.75 0.62
C ALA A 64 -1.63 6.40 -0.07
N VAL A 65 -2.08 5.32 0.57
CA VAL A 65 -2.08 3.97 -0.01
C VAL A 65 -3.49 3.65 -0.52
N ARG A 66 -3.61 3.24 -1.79
CA ARG A 66 -4.88 2.85 -2.40
C ARG A 66 -4.87 1.40 -2.82
N VAL A 67 -5.92 0.68 -2.42
CA VAL A 67 -6.17 -0.71 -2.78
C VAL A 67 -7.46 -0.80 -3.56
N ARG A 68 -7.37 -1.29 -4.80
CA ARG A 68 -8.52 -1.57 -5.67
C ARG A 68 -8.66 -3.07 -5.83
N LEU A 69 -9.75 -3.62 -5.30
CA LEU A 69 -10.11 -5.04 -5.45
C LEU A 69 -11.27 -5.20 -6.44
N PRO A 70 -11.36 -6.32 -7.18
CA PRO A 70 -12.58 -6.69 -7.89
C PRO A 70 -13.78 -6.70 -6.94
N ARG A 71 -14.96 -6.30 -7.40
CA ARG A 71 -16.18 -6.59 -6.65
C ARG A 71 -16.50 -8.06 -6.85
N LEU A 72 -16.69 -8.78 -5.75
CA LEU A 72 -17.41 -10.04 -5.82
C LEU A 72 -18.85 -9.70 -6.21
N GLU A 73 -19.36 -10.35 -7.24
CA GLU A 73 -20.79 -10.36 -7.49
C GLU A 73 -21.43 -11.07 -6.29
N SER A 74 -22.40 -10.43 -5.64
CA SER A 74 -23.25 -11.17 -4.72
C SER A 74 -23.95 -12.24 -5.55
N PRO A 75 -23.96 -13.51 -5.12
CA PRO A 75 -24.80 -14.49 -5.77
C PRO A 75 -26.22 -13.93 -5.81
N ALA A 76 -26.83 -13.94 -7.00
CA ALA A 76 -28.21 -13.53 -7.16
C ALA A 76 -29.03 -14.27 -6.11
N ALA A 77 -29.86 -13.56 -5.37
CA ALA A 77 -30.80 -14.21 -4.47
C ALA A 77 -31.76 -15.01 -5.36
N ASP A 78 -31.56 -16.32 -5.42
CA ASP A 78 -32.49 -17.24 -6.05
C ASP A 78 -33.83 -17.11 -5.30
N GLY A 79 -34.85 -16.64 -6.03
CA GLY A 79 -36.23 -16.48 -5.54
C GLY A 79 -37.04 -17.76 -5.61
#